data_AF-A0A0C3Q3S2-F1
#
_entry.id   AF-A0A0C3Q3S2-F1
#
_cell.length_a   1.000
_cell.length_b   1.000
_cell.length_c   1.000
_cell.angle_alpha   90.00
_cell.angle_beta   90.00
_cell.angle_gamma   90.00
#
_symmetry.space_group_name_H-M   'P 1'
#
loop_
_entity.id
_entity.type
_entity.pdbx_description
1 polymer ?
#
loop_
_entity_poly.entity_id
_entity_poly.type
_entity_poly.pdbx_seq_one_letter_code
_entity_poly.pdbx_strand_id
1 'polypeptide(L)'
;MCHNVFSLASLEANPCFRSGSLLGYFKPKANANALAQASSAPNSDLDLPPDTEIGKSTDAIEDLERRTLGKDWRDALKAEFTKAYFIKLKEFVKNEYKTQTVYPIPKDVYSWSRLTKLDAVKVVVIGQDPYHQPGQAHGLSFSVKDPVPPPPSLKNIYKQVANDIPNFKIPKSGDLTPIARQGVLWLNTSLTVRQSAAASHSKKGWETFTTAVLKAVANRKSVKGVVFLAWGMHAQRIVKEVNPDKKKHLILASAHPSPLSAHQGFLGNEHFKKTNEWLTKNYGIENQIDWTVLNPTEEETK
;
A
#
# COMPACT_ATOMS: atom_id res chain seq x y z
N MET A 1 -16.60 -23.45 -75.93
CA MET A 1 -15.76 -22.25 -76.05
C MET A 1 -14.62 -22.39 -75.05
N CYS A 2 -13.41 -22.60 -75.57
CA CYS A 2 -12.17 -22.79 -74.84
C CYS A 2 -11.44 -21.46 -74.65
N HIS A 3 -10.64 -21.37 -73.57
CA HIS A 3 -9.26 -20.85 -73.47
C HIS A 3 -9.03 -20.26 -72.07
N ASN A 4 -8.22 -20.94 -71.23
CA ASN A 4 -6.75 -20.99 -71.12
C ASN A 4 -6.22 -19.88 -70.19
N VAL A 5 -5.83 -20.17 -68.95
CA VAL A 5 -4.54 -20.65 -68.36
C VAL A 5 -3.36 -19.65 -68.38
N PHE A 6 -2.63 -19.63 -67.25
CA PHE A 6 -1.20 -19.29 -67.03
C PHE A 6 -0.82 -17.79 -66.98
N SER A 7 0.17 -17.27 -66.22
CA SER A 7 1.28 -17.83 -65.43
C SER A 7 1.96 -16.72 -64.58
N LEU A 8 2.66 -17.22 -63.55
CA LEU A 8 3.80 -16.76 -62.70
C LEU A 8 4.72 -15.57 -63.08
N ALA A 9 5.49 -15.19 -62.04
CA ALA A 9 6.89 -14.67 -61.99
C ALA A 9 6.98 -13.17 -61.64
N SER A 10 7.91 -12.64 -60.83
CA SER A 10 9.09 -13.08 -60.03
C SER A 10 9.43 -11.90 -59.08
N LEU A 11 9.86 -12.09 -57.82
CA LEU A 11 11.24 -12.32 -57.32
C LEU A 11 12.25 -11.18 -57.59
N GLU A 12 12.74 -10.54 -56.51
CA GLU A 12 14.10 -9.99 -56.21
C GLU A 12 13.95 -9.05 -54.98
N ALA A 13 14.53 -9.21 -53.78
CA ALA A 13 15.87 -9.56 -53.26
C ALA A 13 16.91 -8.40 -53.25
N ASN A 14 17.07 -7.78 -52.06
CA ASN A 14 18.29 -7.27 -51.34
C ASN A 14 19.45 -6.56 -52.09
N PRO A 15 20.20 -5.59 -51.50
CA PRO A 15 21.03 -5.75 -50.26
C PRO A 15 21.21 -4.48 -49.37
N CYS A 16 21.44 -4.56 -48.06
CA CYS A 16 22.68 -4.77 -47.26
C CYS A 16 23.61 -3.54 -47.03
N PHE A 17 24.13 -3.45 -45.78
CA PHE A 17 25.20 -2.60 -45.20
C PHE A 17 24.86 -1.12 -44.90
N ARG A 18 25.30 -0.48 -43.81
CA ARG A 18 26.53 -0.64 -43.01
C ARG A 18 26.40 0.01 -41.62
N SER A 19 27.21 -0.48 -40.67
CA SER A 19 27.45 0.09 -39.35
C SER A 19 28.11 1.48 -39.42
N GLY A 20 27.87 2.34 -38.43
CA GLY A 20 28.59 3.61 -38.27
C GLY A 20 28.54 4.10 -36.82
N SER A 21 29.57 3.77 -36.06
CA SER A 21 29.95 4.41 -34.79
C SER A 21 30.37 5.86 -35.05
N LEU A 22 29.89 6.80 -34.23
CA LEU A 22 30.48 8.13 -34.11
C LEU A 22 30.80 8.42 -32.64
N LEU A 23 32.06 8.14 -32.32
CA LEU A 23 32.82 8.74 -31.23
C LEU A 23 32.82 10.27 -31.44
N GLY A 24 32.51 11.04 -30.39
CA GLY A 24 32.48 12.50 -30.44
C GLY A 24 32.74 13.14 -29.08
N TYR A 25 33.98 13.03 -28.64
CA TYR A 25 34.73 13.96 -27.78
C TYR A 25 33.98 15.12 -27.10
N PHE A 26 33.86 15.07 -25.76
CA PHE A 26 33.86 16.25 -24.89
C PHE A 26 34.47 15.93 -23.50
N LYS A 27 35.72 16.34 -23.31
CA LYS A 27 36.36 16.76 -22.04
C LYS A 27 37.38 17.83 -22.44
N PRO A 28 37.54 18.93 -21.70
CA PRO A 28 38.45 18.93 -20.54
C PRO A 28 37.99 19.95 -19.45
N LYS A 29 38.59 20.17 -18.27
CA LYS A 29 39.88 19.88 -17.63
C LYS A 29 39.63 19.68 -16.13
N ALA A 30 40.31 18.71 -15.52
CA ALA A 30 40.64 18.74 -14.10
C ALA A 30 42.06 19.30 -13.98
N ASN A 31 42.28 20.26 -13.07
CA ASN A 31 43.60 20.77 -12.75
C ASN A 31 44.01 20.16 -11.41
N ALA A 32 45.12 19.44 -11.41
CA ALA A 32 45.80 18.95 -10.23
C ALA A 32 46.99 19.86 -9.94
N ASN A 33 47.20 20.21 -8.67
CA ASN A 33 48.51 20.24 -8.01
C ASN A 33 48.35 20.74 -6.58
N ALA A 34 48.78 19.93 -5.61
CA ALA A 34 50.01 20.17 -4.86
C ALA A 34 50.15 19.15 -3.72
N LEU A 35 51.24 18.38 -3.78
CA LEU A 35 51.85 17.67 -2.67
C LEU A 35 52.61 18.67 -1.79
N ALA A 36 52.52 18.54 -0.48
CA ALA A 36 53.53 19.05 0.44
C ALA A 36 53.60 18.16 1.70
N GLN A 37 54.82 17.70 1.98
CA GLN A 37 55.25 17.00 3.20
C GLN A 37 55.61 18.03 4.30
N ALA A 38 55.38 17.68 5.57
CA ALA A 38 56.11 18.15 6.78
C ALA A 38 55.59 17.31 7.97
N SER A 39 56.36 16.38 8.58
CA SER A 39 57.38 16.54 9.63
C SER A 39 56.89 17.06 11.00
N SER A 40 56.71 16.11 11.93
CA SER A 40 57.09 16.07 13.38
C SER A 40 56.91 17.26 14.37
N ALA A 41 56.32 16.88 15.52
CA ALA A 41 56.54 17.31 16.93
C ALA A 41 55.46 18.25 17.58
N PRO A 42 55.35 18.33 18.94
CA PRO A 42 54.35 17.59 19.72
C PRO A 42 53.50 18.44 20.71
N ASN A 43 52.62 17.75 21.47
CA ASN A 43 51.90 18.12 22.71
C ASN A 43 50.67 19.05 22.63
N SER A 44 49.52 18.54 23.08
CA SER A 44 48.92 18.94 24.36
C SER A 44 47.65 18.14 24.64
N ASP A 45 47.59 17.60 25.86
CA ASP A 45 46.48 16.88 26.46
C ASP A 45 45.21 17.74 26.53
N LEU A 46 44.09 17.20 26.06
CA LEU A 46 42.76 17.52 26.54
C LEU A 46 41.96 16.23 26.61
N ASP A 47 41.94 15.64 27.80
CA ASP A 47 41.08 14.52 28.19
C ASP A 47 39.61 14.83 27.87
N LEU A 48 39.05 14.09 26.93
CA LEU A 48 37.61 13.97 26.74
C LEU A 48 37.11 12.83 27.64
N PRO A 49 36.09 13.05 28.49
CA PRO A 49 35.55 12.00 29.33
C PRO A 49 34.94 10.89 28.46
N PRO A 50 35.06 9.61 28.86
CA PRO A 50 34.52 8.50 28.10
C PRO A 50 33.00 8.60 28.09
N ASP A 51 32.45 8.35 26.90
CA ASP A 51 31.03 8.37 26.56
C ASP A 51 30.13 7.91 27.71
N THR A 52 29.38 8.86 28.25
CA THR A 52 28.18 8.61 29.04
C THR A 52 27.33 7.58 28.31
N GLU A 53 27.12 6.44 28.94
CA GLU A 53 26.22 5.39 28.47
C GLU A 53 24.91 6.02 28.00
N ILE A 54 24.69 5.99 26.69
CA ILE A 54 23.36 6.20 26.11
C ILE A 54 22.53 5.05 26.65
N GLY A 55 21.76 5.34 27.70
CA GLY A 55 20.75 4.44 28.24
C GLY A 55 19.91 3.90 27.08
N LYS A 56 20.08 2.61 26.80
CA LYS A 56 19.21 1.87 25.90
C LYS A 56 17.83 1.87 26.54
N SER A 57 16.99 2.82 26.12
CA SER A 57 15.55 2.76 26.39
C SER A 57 15.02 1.51 25.70
N THR A 58 14.81 0.47 26.49
CA THR A 58 14.21 -0.81 26.08
C THR A 58 12.70 -0.72 25.89
N ASP A 59 12.10 0.47 26.00
CA ASP A 59 10.71 0.74 25.65
C ASP A 59 10.61 1.26 24.21
N ALA A 60 11.00 0.42 23.26
CA ALA A 60 11.00 0.74 21.82
C ALA A 60 9.59 0.94 21.20
N ILE A 61 8.52 0.73 21.99
CA ILE A 61 7.15 1.03 21.56
C ILE A 61 6.87 2.48 21.92
N GLU A 62 6.85 3.34 20.89
CA GLU A 62 6.41 4.71 21.09
C GLU A 62 4.96 4.74 21.61
N ASP A 63 4.67 5.83 22.32
CA ASP A 63 3.40 6.05 23.01
C ASP A 63 2.18 5.93 22.08
N LEU A 64 2.35 6.24 20.79
CA LEU A 64 1.31 6.13 19.79
C LEU A 64 0.88 4.66 19.58
N GLU A 65 1.83 3.76 19.31
CA GLU A 65 1.57 2.35 19.07
C GLU A 65 0.97 1.71 20.31
N ARG A 66 1.54 1.98 21.49
CA ARG A 66 1.03 1.47 22.77
C ARG A 66 -0.43 1.86 22.99
N ARG A 67 -0.81 3.10 22.67
CA ARG A 67 -2.16 3.60 22.88
C ARG A 67 -3.15 3.21 21.79
N THR A 68 -2.71 3.05 20.55
CA THR A 68 -3.62 3.05 19.38
C THR A 68 -3.51 1.85 18.45
N LEU A 69 -2.39 1.11 18.42
CA LEU A 69 -2.28 -0.13 17.64
C LEU A 69 -2.99 -1.27 18.38
N GLY A 70 -3.85 -2.05 17.72
CA GLY A 70 -4.59 -3.16 18.33
C GLY A 70 -3.67 -4.16 19.05
N LYS A 71 -4.10 -4.71 20.20
CA LYS A 71 -3.23 -5.54 21.06
C LYS A 71 -2.65 -6.76 20.33
N ASP A 72 -3.50 -7.50 19.64
CA ASP A 72 -3.12 -8.67 18.84
C ASP A 72 -2.11 -8.32 17.74
N TRP A 73 -2.30 -7.19 17.06
CA TRP A 73 -1.36 -6.67 16.08
C TRP A 73 -0.04 -6.23 16.71
N ARG A 74 -0.06 -5.57 17.87
CA ARG A 74 1.17 -5.22 18.61
C ARG A 74 1.97 -6.46 18.97
N ASP A 75 1.30 -7.51 19.43
CA ASP A 75 1.94 -8.77 19.80
C ASP A 75 2.57 -9.43 18.55
N ALA A 76 1.85 -9.46 17.43
CA ALA A 76 2.35 -10.02 16.16
C ALA A 76 3.48 -9.20 15.52
N LEU A 77 3.52 -7.89 15.75
CA LEU A 77 4.48 -6.97 15.13
C LEU A 77 5.61 -6.54 16.09
N LYS A 78 5.69 -7.12 17.29
CA LYS A 78 6.63 -6.72 18.34
C LYS A 78 8.08 -6.64 17.86
N ALA A 79 8.48 -7.57 16.99
CA ALA A 79 9.84 -7.62 16.43
C ALA A 79 10.14 -6.46 15.45
N GLU A 80 9.13 -5.79 14.90
CA GLU A 80 9.34 -4.64 14.02
C GLU A 80 9.73 -3.38 14.80
N PHE A 81 9.21 -3.21 16.01
CA PHE A 81 9.38 -1.96 16.79
C PHE A 81 10.82 -1.69 17.22
N THR A 82 11.64 -2.73 17.34
CA THR A 82 13.06 -2.61 17.70
C THR A 82 13.99 -2.46 16.48
N LYS A 83 13.46 -2.52 15.25
CA LYS A 83 14.29 -2.44 14.04
C LYS A 83 14.64 -0.99 13.73
N ALA A 84 15.87 -0.78 13.24
CA ALA A 84 16.39 0.55 12.93
C ALA A 84 15.53 1.34 11.93
N TYR A 85 14.88 0.67 10.97
CA TYR A 85 13.99 1.35 10.02
C TYR A 85 12.75 1.93 10.71
N PHE A 86 12.22 1.21 11.70
CA PHE A 86 11.00 1.61 12.40
C PHE A 86 11.29 2.79 13.34
N ILE A 87 12.40 2.74 14.08
CA ILE A 87 12.84 3.86 14.93
C ILE A 87 13.01 5.14 14.09
N LYS A 88 13.72 5.06 12.96
CA LYS A 88 13.89 6.20 12.02
C LYS A 88 12.55 6.71 11.47
N LEU A 89 11.66 5.79 11.09
CA LEU A 89 10.31 6.13 10.62
C LEU A 89 9.55 6.92 11.69
N LYS A 90 9.62 6.47 12.94
CA LYS A 90 8.89 7.07 14.06
C LYS A 90 9.40 8.45 14.42
N GLU A 91 10.72 8.65 14.46
CA GLU A 91 11.35 9.96 14.60
C GLU A 91 10.90 10.93 13.49
N PHE A 92 10.92 10.46 12.23
CA PHE A 92 10.46 11.24 11.08
C PHE A 92 8.99 11.66 11.23
N VAL A 93 8.09 10.71 11.52
CA VAL A 93 6.64 10.99 11.65
C VAL A 93 6.38 11.93 12.82
N LYS A 94 7.06 11.76 13.95
CA LYS A 94 6.96 12.66 15.11
C LYS A 94 7.38 14.08 14.76
N ASN A 95 8.43 14.24 13.96
CA ASN A 95 8.86 15.56 13.48
C ASN A 95 7.87 16.17 12.48
N GLU A 96 7.33 15.38 11.56
CA GLU A 96 6.31 15.86 10.61
C GLU A 96 5.07 16.38 11.33
N TYR A 97 4.52 15.65 12.31
CA TYR A 97 3.37 16.13 13.09
C TYR A 97 3.65 17.39 13.92
N LYS A 98 4.91 17.68 14.26
CA LYS A 98 5.30 18.91 14.97
C LYS A 98 5.39 20.13 14.05
N THR A 99 5.72 19.91 12.78
CA THR A 99 6.14 20.98 11.86
C THR A 99 5.20 21.17 10.68
N GLN A 100 4.32 20.21 10.42
CA GLN A 100 3.44 20.16 9.26
C GLN A 100 2.04 19.68 9.66
N THR A 101 1.04 19.99 8.83
CA THR A 101 -0.26 19.31 8.91
C THR A 101 -0.14 17.94 8.25
N VAL A 102 -0.33 16.89 9.04
CA VAL A 102 -0.22 15.48 8.61
C VAL A 102 -1.54 14.76 8.85
N TYR A 103 -1.94 13.92 7.90
CA TYR A 103 -3.11 13.07 7.97
C TYR A 103 -2.75 11.57 8.00
N PRO A 104 -3.57 10.72 8.63
CA PRO A 104 -4.69 11.10 9.51
C PRO A 104 -4.19 11.73 10.82
N ILE A 105 -5.08 12.16 11.71
CA ILE A 105 -4.68 12.55 13.07
C ILE A 105 -4.04 11.35 13.80
N PRO A 106 -3.13 11.56 14.78
CA PRO A 106 -2.34 10.47 15.37
C PRO A 106 -3.18 9.27 15.85
N LYS A 107 -4.29 9.52 16.57
CA LYS A 107 -5.16 8.45 17.09
C LYS A 107 -5.76 7.52 16.01
N ASP A 108 -5.82 8.00 14.79
CA ASP A 108 -6.43 7.31 13.66
C ASP A 108 -5.41 6.57 12.78
N VAL A 109 -4.08 6.79 12.96
CA VAL A 109 -3.03 6.14 12.16
C VAL A 109 -3.16 4.61 12.11
N TYR A 110 -3.54 4.01 13.24
CA TYR A 110 -3.70 2.56 13.39
C TYR A 110 -5.16 2.10 13.48
N SER A 111 -6.14 2.89 13.03
CA SER A 111 -7.57 2.51 13.08
C SER A 111 -7.85 1.15 12.45
N TRP A 112 -7.21 0.83 11.32
CA TRP A 112 -7.30 -0.47 10.65
C TRP A 112 -7.10 -1.65 11.61
N SER A 113 -6.15 -1.55 12.54
CA SER A 113 -5.80 -2.64 13.46
C SER A 113 -6.84 -2.85 14.56
N ARG A 114 -7.53 -1.78 14.96
CA ARG A 114 -8.57 -1.82 16.01
C ARG A 114 -9.93 -2.23 15.45
N LEU A 115 -10.17 -1.91 14.18
CA LEU A 115 -11.40 -2.26 13.47
C LEU A 115 -11.37 -3.70 12.96
N THR A 116 -10.20 -4.19 12.57
CA THR A 116 -10.03 -5.54 12.04
C THR A 116 -8.92 -6.27 12.81
N LYS A 117 -9.31 -7.11 13.78
CA LYS A 117 -8.38 -7.97 14.53
C LYS A 117 -7.64 -8.93 13.59
N LEU A 118 -6.39 -9.26 13.89
CA LEU A 118 -5.53 -10.12 13.07
C LEU A 118 -6.19 -11.45 12.74
N ASP A 119 -6.79 -12.11 13.72
CA ASP A 119 -7.45 -13.41 13.51
C ASP A 119 -8.82 -13.30 12.83
N ALA A 120 -9.41 -12.11 12.79
CA ALA A 120 -10.68 -11.84 12.13
C ALA A 120 -10.52 -11.42 10.66
N VAL A 121 -9.30 -11.19 10.17
CA VAL A 121 -9.08 -10.81 8.77
C VAL A 121 -9.58 -11.92 7.84
N LYS A 122 -10.45 -11.56 6.90
CA LYS A 122 -10.99 -12.40 5.81
C LYS A 122 -10.58 -11.90 4.43
N VAL A 123 -10.47 -10.58 4.29
CA VAL A 123 -10.12 -9.89 3.04
C VAL A 123 -9.10 -8.81 3.35
N VAL A 124 -8.13 -8.61 2.45
CA VAL A 124 -7.15 -7.53 2.52
C VAL A 124 -7.28 -6.67 1.27
N VAL A 125 -7.42 -5.36 1.47
CA VAL A 125 -7.40 -4.36 0.41
C VAL A 125 -6.20 -3.44 0.61
N ILE A 126 -5.37 -3.30 -0.42
CA ILE A 126 -4.12 -2.54 -0.35
C ILE A 126 -4.30 -1.21 -1.08
N GLY A 127 -4.23 -0.11 -0.32
CA GLY A 127 -4.10 1.25 -0.84
C GLY A 127 -2.64 1.73 -0.82
N GLN A 128 -2.38 2.91 -1.38
CA GLN A 128 -1.04 3.48 -1.46
C GLN A 128 -0.73 4.34 -0.23
N ASP A 129 -1.38 5.49 -0.11
CA ASP A 129 -1.24 6.44 0.98
C ASP A 129 -2.61 7.00 1.40
N PRO A 130 -2.72 7.61 2.59
CA PRO A 130 -3.98 8.21 3.04
C PRO A 130 -4.40 9.37 2.13
N TYR A 131 -5.68 9.70 2.14
CA TYR A 131 -6.15 10.95 1.55
C TYR A 131 -5.49 12.16 2.23
N HIS A 132 -5.06 13.14 1.44
CA HIS A 132 -4.24 14.26 1.89
C HIS A 132 -5.02 15.59 2.02
N GLN A 133 -6.34 15.58 1.91
CA GLN A 133 -7.17 16.76 2.19
C GLN A 133 -7.80 16.71 3.59
N PRO A 134 -8.12 17.87 4.19
CA PRO A 134 -8.77 17.95 5.49
C PRO A 134 -10.02 17.08 5.60
N GLY A 135 -10.18 16.40 6.74
CA GLY A 135 -11.36 15.59 7.06
C GLY A 135 -11.49 14.26 6.31
N GLN A 136 -10.60 13.95 5.36
CA GLN A 136 -10.73 12.74 4.55
C GLN A 136 -10.19 11.49 5.27
N ALA A 137 -8.89 11.42 5.49
CA ALA A 137 -8.25 10.20 6.00
C ALA A 137 -8.53 9.95 7.48
N HIS A 138 -8.86 8.70 7.81
CA HIS A 138 -9.14 8.26 9.19
C HIS A 138 -8.57 6.87 9.54
N GLY A 139 -7.57 6.43 8.77
CA GLY A 139 -6.81 5.21 9.06
C GLY A 139 -7.27 3.95 8.35
N LEU A 140 -8.17 4.07 7.37
CA LEU A 140 -8.57 3.01 6.45
C LEU A 140 -8.26 3.45 5.01
N SER A 141 -7.72 2.55 4.18
CA SER A 141 -7.55 2.83 2.74
C SER A 141 -8.91 3.04 2.06
N PHE A 142 -8.95 3.93 1.07
CA PHE A 142 -10.14 4.32 0.29
C PHE A 142 -11.33 4.93 1.05
N SER A 143 -11.36 4.87 2.38
CA SER A 143 -12.46 5.39 3.18
C SER A 143 -12.26 6.86 3.55
N VAL A 144 -13.39 7.58 3.66
CA VAL A 144 -13.47 8.92 4.22
C VAL A 144 -14.55 8.99 5.31
N LYS A 145 -14.45 9.92 6.25
CA LYS A 145 -15.49 10.14 7.26
C LYS A 145 -16.56 11.08 6.71
N ASP A 146 -17.81 10.85 7.12
CA ASP A 146 -18.87 11.83 6.90
C ASP A 146 -18.52 13.19 7.55
N PRO A 147 -18.92 14.31 6.94
CA PRO A 147 -19.78 14.43 5.75
C PRO A 147 -19.01 14.47 4.41
N VAL A 148 -17.74 14.04 4.38
CA VAL A 148 -16.95 14.08 3.14
C VAL A 148 -17.53 13.11 2.12
N PRO A 149 -17.86 13.55 0.89
CA PRO A 149 -18.42 12.66 -0.11
C PRO A 149 -17.38 11.62 -0.56
N PRO A 150 -17.81 10.41 -0.96
CA PRO A 150 -16.94 9.38 -1.49
C PRO A 150 -16.01 9.91 -2.59
N PRO A 151 -14.69 9.74 -2.48
CA PRO A 151 -13.76 10.15 -3.53
C PRO A 151 -13.96 9.33 -4.82
N PRO A 152 -13.43 9.78 -5.98
CA PRO A 152 -13.67 9.12 -7.26
C PRO A 152 -13.34 7.61 -7.28
N SER A 153 -12.23 7.21 -6.64
CA SER A 153 -11.87 5.80 -6.52
C SER A 153 -12.91 5.00 -5.71
N LEU A 154 -13.40 5.55 -4.60
CA LEU A 154 -14.43 4.90 -3.78
C LEU A 154 -15.77 4.81 -4.53
N LYS A 155 -16.14 5.83 -5.30
CA LYS A 155 -17.33 5.76 -6.17
C LYS A 155 -17.25 4.61 -7.16
N ASN A 156 -16.07 4.36 -7.75
CA ASN A 156 -15.88 3.22 -8.65
C ASN A 156 -15.90 1.88 -7.90
N ILE A 157 -15.34 1.82 -6.69
CA ILE A 157 -15.50 0.65 -5.80
C ILE A 157 -16.99 0.36 -5.59
N TYR A 158 -17.79 1.35 -5.17
CA TYR A 158 -19.23 1.16 -4.96
C TYR A 158 -19.99 0.74 -6.22
N LYS A 159 -19.67 1.31 -7.39
CA LYS A 159 -20.24 0.85 -8.67
C LYS A 159 -19.96 -0.63 -8.91
N GLN A 160 -18.73 -1.08 -8.65
CA GLN A 160 -18.39 -2.49 -8.84
C GLN A 160 -19.05 -3.38 -7.78
N VAL A 161 -19.15 -2.95 -6.52
CA VAL A 161 -19.91 -3.68 -5.49
C VAL A 161 -21.39 -3.82 -5.91
N ALA A 162 -22.00 -2.76 -6.42
CA ALA A 162 -23.39 -2.78 -6.89
C ALA A 162 -23.61 -3.74 -8.06
N ASN A 163 -22.62 -3.89 -8.93
CA ASN A 163 -22.66 -4.86 -10.03
C ASN A 163 -22.49 -6.31 -9.53
N ASP A 164 -21.68 -6.51 -8.49
CA ASP A 164 -21.32 -7.85 -7.98
C ASP A 164 -22.34 -8.40 -6.97
N ILE A 165 -22.95 -7.53 -6.16
CA ILE A 165 -23.71 -7.90 -4.97
C ILE A 165 -25.18 -7.50 -5.16
N PRO A 166 -26.10 -8.47 -5.29
CA PRO A 166 -27.52 -8.20 -5.35
C PRO A 166 -27.99 -7.38 -4.14
N ASN A 167 -28.92 -6.45 -4.37
CA ASN A 167 -29.51 -5.57 -3.35
C ASN A 167 -28.56 -4.56 -2.69
N PHE A 168 -27.31 -4.45 -3.16
CA PHE A 168 -26.44 -3.35 -2.74
C PHE A 168 -26.90 -2.03 -3.35
N LYS A 169 -27.01 -1.00 -2.51
CA LYS A 169 -27.37 0.37 -2.90
C LYS A 169 -26.18 1.26 -2.59
N ILE A 170 -25.73 2.03 -3.57
CA ILE A 170 -24.58 2.92 -3.42
C ILE A 170 -24.87 3.97 -2.33
N PRO A 171 -24.12 4.01 -1.22
CA PRO A 171 -24.34 4.99 -0.16
C PRO A 171 -23.86 6.39 -0.54
N LYS A 172 -24.41 7.38 0.17
CA LYS A 172 -23.88 8.74 0.20
C LYS A 172 -22.62 8.83 1.06
N SER A 173 -22.52 8.00 2.12
CA SER A 173 -21.36 7.93 3.01
C SER A 173 -20.13 7.28 2.36
N GLY A 174 -18.95 7.77 2.73
CA GLY A 174 -17.65 7.20 2.37
C GLY A 174 -17.02 6.33 3.46
N ASP A 175 -17.71 6.10 4.58
CA ASP A 175 -17.17 5.37 5.72
C ASP A 175 -17.23 3.85 5.50
N LEU A 176 -16.07 3.20 5.48
CA LEU A 176 -15.92 1.75 5.32
C LEU A 176 -15.76 1.04 6.67
N THR A 177 -15.92 1.76 7.79
CA THR A 177 -15.88 1.18 9.15
C THR A 177 -16.83 -0.01 9.31
N PRO A 178 -18.08 0.00 8.82
CA PRO A 178 -19.01 -1.13 8.98
C PRO A 178 -18.47 -2.45 8.40
N ILE A 179 -17.87 -2.40 7.20
CA ILE A 179 -17.29 -3.60 6.57
C ILE A 179 -15.91 -3.96 7.14
N ALA A 180 -15.15 -2.98 7.64
CA ALA A 180 -13.87 -3.25 8.30
C ALA A 180 -14.06 -4.16 9.52
N ARG A 181 -15.15 -3.94 10.28
CA ARG A 181 -15.53 -4.75 11.43
C ARG A 181 -15.90 -6.20 11.09
N GLN A 182 -16.25 -6.48 9.82
CA GLN A 182 -16.55 -7.84 9.36
C GLN A 182 -15.33 -8.67 8.97
N GLY A 183 -14.12 -8.09 8.99
CA GLY A 183 -12.90 -8.79 8.59
C GLY A 183 -12.24 -8.24 7.32
N VAL A 184 -12.69 -7.11 6.78
CA VAL A 184 -12.02 -6.46 5.63
C VAL A 184 -10.93 -5.51 6.12
N LEU A 185 -9.68 -5.90 5.97
CA LEU A 185 -8.52 -5.08 6.32
C LEU A 185 -8.22 -4.07 5.20
N TRP A 186 -8.57 -2.81 5.43
CA TRP A 186 -8.28 -1.67 4.55
C TRP A 186 -6.94 -1.01 4.91
N LEU A 187 -5.85 -1.49 4.32
CA LEU A 187 -4.49 -1.06 4.68
C LEU A 187 -3.86 -0.22 3.57
N ASN A 188 -3.34 0.96 3.91
CA ASN A 188 -2.44 1.71 3.01
C ASN A 188 -1.00 1.28 3.24
N THR A 189 -0.16 1.31 2.19
CA THR A 189 1.28 1.04 2.33
C THR A 189 2.06 2.15 3.03
N SER A 190 1.60 3.39 2.92
CA SER A 190 1.98 4.51 3.81
C SER A 190 0.84 4.80 4.76
N LEU A 191 1.11 4.97 6.06
CA LEU A 191 0.05 5.22 7.05
C LEU A 191 -0.15 6.71 7.38
N THR A 192 0.71 7.58 6.84
CA THR A 192 0.61 9.03 7.03
C THR A 192 0.95 9.77 5.73
N VAL A 193 0.50 11.01 5.62
CA VAL A 193 0.76 11.90 4.48
C VAL A 193 0.64 13.35 4.92
N ARG A 194 1.44 14.24 4.35
CA ARG A 194 1.31 15.69 4.55
C ARG A 194 0.12 16.25 3.78
N GLN A 195 -0.56 17.26 4.35
CA GLN A 195 -1.65 17.96 3.70
C GLN A 195 -1.26 18.44 2.30
N SER A 196 -2.13 18.22 1.32
CA SER A 196 -1.96 18.64 -0.08
C SER A 196 -0.71 18.09 -0.78
N ALA A 197 -0.02 17.09 -0.21
CA ALA A 197 1.20 16.52 -0.75
C ALA A 197 1.13 14.99 -0.76
N ALA A 198 0.45 14.44 -1.78
CA ALA A 198 0.36 13.00 -2.02
C ALA A 198 1.75 12.34 -2.02
N ALA A 199 1.84 11.13 -1.47
CA ALA A 199 3.06 10.34 -1.35
C ALA A 199 4.26 11.03 -0.63
N SER A 200 4.04 12.14 0.07
CA SER A 200 5.10 12.90 0.79
C SER A 200 5.85 12.07 1.83
N HIS A 201 5.22 11.04 2.40
CA HIS A 201 5.84 10.13 3.38
C HIS A 201 6.24 8.77 2.78
N SER A 202 6.21 8.64 1.45
CA SER A 202 6.67 7.41 0.79
C SER A 202 8.18 7.20 0.98
N LYS A 203 8.58 5.94 1.08
CA LYS A 203 9.97 5.48 1.28
C LYS A 203 10.58 5.95 2.60
N LYS A 204 9.75 6.36 3.57
CA LYS A 204 10.18 6.75 4.93
C LYS A 204 10.17 5.59 5.92
N GLY A 205 9.71 4.41 5.50
CA GLY A 205 9.72 3.17 6.28
C GLY A 205 8.34 2.54 6.49
N TRP A 206 7.25 3.24 6.15
CA TRP A 206 5.90 2.70 6.28
C TRP A 206 5.69 1.48 5.38
N GLU A 207 6.24 1.47 4.17
CA GLU A 207 6.10 0.34 3.25
C GLU A 207 6.71 -0.93 3.85
N THR A 208 7.88 -0.82 4.49
CA THR A 208 8.50 -1.94 5.21
C THR A 208 7.61 -2.43 6.35
N PHE A 209 7.07 -1.50 7.16
CA PHE A 209 6.19 -1.85 8.27
C PHE A 209 4.90 -2.52 7.81
N THR A 210 4.23 -1.96 6.80
CA THR A 210 2.97 -2.50 6.28
C THR A 210 3.16 -3.80 5.50
N THR A 211 4.30 -4.02 4.85
CA THR A 211 4.68 -5.34 4.36
C THR A 211 4.79 -6.36 5.50
N ALA A 212 5.33 -5.98 6.67
CA ALA A 212 5.33 -6.87 7.84
C ALA A 212 3.92 -7.16 8.37
N VAL A 213 3.00 -6.18 8.34
CA VAL A 213 1.57 -6.38 8.65
C VAL A 213 0.95 -7.43 7.70
N LEU A 214 1.19 -7.30 6.40
CA LEU A 214 0.65 -8.23 5.41
C LEU A 214 1.26 -9.63 5.54
N LYS A 215 2.55 -9.74 5.88
CA LYS A 215 3.20 -11.01 6.20
C LYS A 215 2.63 -11.64 7.47
N ALA A 216 2.30 -10.84 8.49
CA ALA A 216 1.62 -11.34 9.68
C ALA A 216 0.25 -11.94 9.33
N VAL A 217 -0.51 -11.33 8.41
CA VAL A 217 -1.77 -11.90 7.91
C VAL A 217 -1.55 -13.21 7.15
N ALA A 218 -0.61 -13.22 6.20
CA ALA A 218 -0.33 -14.39 5.37
C ALA A 218 0.17 -15.59 6.21
N ASN A 219 1.01 -15.33 7.21
CA ASN A 219 1.69 -16.37 7.99
C ASN A 219 1.02 -16.66 9.35
N ARG A 220 -0.15 -16.07 9.64
CA ARG A 220 -0.84 -16.33 10.91
C ARG A 220 -1.19 -17.80 11.07
N LYS A 221 -1.23 -18.26 12.33
CA LYS A 221 -1.48 -19.67 12.70
C LYS A 221 -2.88 -20.17 12.35
N SER A 222 -3.83 -19.27 12.06
CA SER A 222 -5.18 -19.65 11.63
C SER A 222 -5.16 -20.57 10.40
N VAL A 223 -6.00 -21.59 10.43
CA VAL A 223 -6.23 -22.50 9.28
C VAL A 223 -6.97 -21.79 8.14
N LYS A 224 -7.72 -20.71 8.44
CA LYS A 224 -8.45 -19.95 7.43
C LYS A 224 -7.51 -19.02 6.66
N GLY A 225 -7.47 -19.24 5.35
CA GLY A 225 -6.89 -18.34 4.38
C GLY A 225 -7.66 -17.03 4.25
N VAL A 226 -7.14 -16.16 3.38
CA VAL A 226 -7.57 -14.76 3.24
C VAL A 226 -7.55 -14.41 1.75
N VAL A 227 -8.47 -13.54 1.34
CA VAL A 227 -8.49 -12.99 -0.03
C VAL A 227 -7.68 -11.68 -0.07
N PHE A 228 -6.70 -11.59 -0.96
CA PHE A 228 -5.94 -10.37 -1.24
C PHE A 228 -6.48 -9.70 -2.50
N LEU A 229 -6.98 -8.47 -2.38
CA LEU A 229 -7.44 -7.64 -3.48
C LEU A 229 -6.33 -6.69 -3.91
N ALA A 230 -5.62 -7.05 -4.98
CA ALA A 230 -4.45 -6.36 -5.49
C ALA A 230 -4.82 -5.43 -6.67
N TRP A 231 -5.38 -4.26 -6.36
CA TRP A 231 -5.82 -3.30 -7.36
C TRP A 231 -4.72 -2.34 -7.79
N GLY A 232 -4.30 -2.44 -9.05
CA GLY A 232 -3.22 -1.65 -9.63
C GLY A 232 -1.81 -2.19 -9.38
N MET A 233 -0.85 -1.71 -10.16
CA MET A 233 0.53 -2.21 -10.16
C MET A 233 1.23 -2.08 -8.80
N HIS A 234 0.90 -1.03 -8.03
CA HIS A 234 1.45 -0.84 -6.69
C HIS A 234 1.06 -1.99 -5.76
N ALA A 235 -0.24 -2.22 -5.57
CA ALA A 235 -0.75 -3.31 -4.74
C ALA A 235 -0.26 -4.68 -5.22
N GLN A 236 -0.20 -4.92 -6.53
CA GLN A 236 0.31 -6.17 -7.10
C GLN A 236 1.77 -6.43 -6.76
N ARG A 237 2.64 -5.40 -6.78
CA ARG A 237 4.04 -5.52 -6.37
C ARG A 237 4.15 -5.89 -4.88
N ILE A 238 3.35 -5.25 -4.04
CA ILE A 238 3.34 -5.52 -2.59
C ILE A 238 2.88 -6.95 -2.31
N VAL A 239 1.80 -7.43 -2.96
CA VAL A 239 1.37 -8.83 -2.81
C VAL A 239 2.44 -9.81 -3.30
N LYS A 240 3.14 -9.48 -4.38
CA LYS A 240 4.28 -10.29 -4.86
C LYS A 240 5.42 -10.35 -3.83
N GLU A 241 5.71 -9.25 -3.15
CA GLU A 241 6.75 -9.19 -2.10
C GLU A 241 6.34 -9.96 -0.84
N VAL A 242 5.06 -9.87 -0.44
CA VAL A 242 4.50 -10.66 0.67
C VAL A 242 4.51 -12.15 0.34
N ASN A 243 4.29 -12.50 -0.94
CA ASN A 243 4.26 -13.84 -1.48
C ASN A 243 3.38 -14.81 -0.67
N PRO A 244 2.07 -14.51 -0.49
CA PRO A 244 1.19 -15.38 0.28
C PRO A 244 1.04 -16.74 -0.41
N ASP A 245 1.00 -17.82 0.39
CA ASP A 245 0.82 -19.18 -0.13
C ASP A 245 -0.51 -19.30 -0.87
N LYS A 246 -0.45 -19.46 -2.19
CA LYS A 246 -1.62 -19.55 -3.08
C LYS A 246 -2.44 -20.82 -2.87
N LYS A 247 -1.93 -21.83 -2.15
CA LYS A 247 -2.72 -23.00 -1.73
C LYS A 247 -3.68 -22.65 -0.59
N LYS A 248 -3.31 -21.65 0.22
CA LYS A 248 -4.09 -21.19 1.38
C LYS A 248 -4.89 -19.92 1.08
N HIS A 249 -4.31 -18.98 0.33
CA HIS A 249 -4.87 -17.66 0.09
C HIS A 249 -5.33 -17.48 -1.36
N LEU A 250 -6.38 -16.68 -1.55
CA LEU A 250 -6.80 -16.23 -2.88
C LEU A 250 -6.18 -14.86 -3.18
N ILE A 251 -5.66 -14.68 -4.38
CA ILE A 251 -5.17 -13.38 -4.86
C ILE A 251 -6.00 -12.98 -6.08
N LEU A 252 -6.69 -11.85 -6.00
CA LEU A 252 -7.45 -11.26 -7.10
C LEU A 252 -6.79 -9.95 -7.49
N ALA A 253 -6.27 -9.88 -8.72
CA ALA A 253 -5.55 -8.73 -9.24
C ALA A 253 -6.30 -8.09 -10.41
N SER A 254 -6.35 -6.76 -10.44
CA SER A 254 -6.97 -5.99 -11.52
C SER A 254 -6.36 -4.60 -11.66
N ALA A 255 -6.86 -3.77 -12.58
CA ALA A 255 -6.56 -2.35 -12.60
C ALA A 255 -7.01 -1.65 -11.30
N HIS A 256 -6.50 -0.44 -11.06
CA HIS A 256 -6.87 0.37 -9.89
C HIS A 256 -8.26 1.02 -10.08
N PRO A 257 -9.05 1.24 -9.02
CA PRO A 257 -10.36 1.92 -9.10
C PRO A 257 -10.30 3.42 -9.46
N SER A 258 -9.11 3.97 -9.70
CA SER A 258 -8.93 5.38 -10.10
C SER A 258 -9.69 5.65 -11.41
N PRO A 259 -10.28 6.84 -11.61
CA PRO A 259 -10.87 7.22 -12.89
C PRO A 259 -9.95 6.97 -14.10
N LEU A 260 -8.64 7.09 -13.93
CA LEU A 260 -7.64 6.88 -14.99
C LEU A 260 -7.55 5.44 -15.49
N SER A 261 -7.95 4.46 -14.67
CA SER A 261 -7.76 3.03 -14.97
C SER A 261 -8.99 2.17 -14.72
N ALA A 262 -10.09 2.72 -14.17
CA ALA A 262 -11.22 1.92 -13.73
C ALA A 262 -11.87 1.15 -14.88
N HIS A 263 -12.04 1.82 -16.03
CA HIS A 263 -12.58 1.22 -17.26
C HIS A 263 -11.61 0.28 -17.97
N GLN A 264 -10.34 0.24 -17.55
CA GLN A 264 -9.29 -0.61 -18.14
C GLN A 264 -9.15 -1.95 -17.40
N GLY A 265 -10.16 -2.34 -16.60
CA GLY A 265 -10.23 -3.66 -15.99
C GLY A 265 -10.48 -3.70 -14.48
N PHE A 266 -10.81 -2.57 -13.83
CA PHE A 266 -11.38 -2.63 -12.47
C PHE A 266 -12.89 -2.89 -12.54
N LEU A 267 -13.60 -2.08 -13.32
CA LEU A 267 -15.03 -2.29 -13.56
C LEU A 267 -15.20 -3.57 -14.40
N GLY A 268 -16.07 -4.46 -13.95
CA GLY A 268 -16.29 -5.79 -14.52
C GLY A 268 -15.35 -6.89 -14.01
N ASN A 269 -14.49 -6.62 -13.00
CA ASN A 269 -13.57 -7.65 -12.49
C ASN A 269 -14.25 -8.75 -11.64
N GLU A 270 -15.45 -8.47 -11.12
CA GLU A 270 -16.23 -9.34 -10.24
C GLU A 270 -15.53 -9.72 -8.92
N HIS A 271 -14.61 -8.89 -8.43
CA HIS A 271 -13.80 -9.25 -7.26
C HIS A 271 -14.62 -9.42 -5.98
N PHE A 272 -15.71 -8.67 -5.77
CA PHE A 272 -16.52 -8.77 -4.55
C PHE A 272 -17.33 -10.07 -4.56
N LYS A 273 -17.90 -10.42 -5.72
CA LYS A 273 -18.58 -11.70 -5.96
C LYS A 273 -17.62 -12.87 -5.75
N LYS A 274 -16.47 -12.89 -6.44
CA LYS A 274 -15.45 -13.94 -6.33
C LYS A 274 -14.90 -14.09 -4.91
N THR A 275 -14.79 -12.98 -4.18
CA THR A 275 -14.39 -13.00 -2.77
C THR A 275 -15.39 -13.77 -1.91
N ASN A 276 -16.68 -13.45 -2.02
CA ASN A 276 -17.72 -14.13 -1.25
C ASN A 276 -17.88 -15.60 -1.68
N GLU A 277 -17.83 -15.89 -2.98
CA GLU A 277 -17.85 -17.27 -3.49
C GLU A 277 -16.70 -18.11 -2.90
N TRP A 278 -15.50 -17.56 -2.85
CA TRP A 278 -14.34 -18.24 -2.29
C TRP A 278 -14.46 -18.43 -0.77
N LEU A 279 -14.88 -17.40 -0.04
CA LEU A 279 -15.09 -17.49 1.42
C LEU A 279 -16.15 -18.54 1.76
N THR A 280 -17.29 -18.50 1.06
CA THR A 280 -18.39 -19.46 1.27
C THR A 280 -17.96 -20.88 0.93
N LYS A 281 -17.27 -21.08 -0.21
CA LYS A 281 -16.81 -22.41 -0.63
C LYS A 281 -15.84 -23.04 0.37
N ASN A 282 -14.93 -22.26 0.95
CA ASN A 282 -13.87 -22.80 1.82
C ASN A 282 -14.27 -22.83 3.30
N TYR A 283 -15.12 -21.90 3.74
CA TYR A 283 -15.38 -21.69 5.17
C TYR A 283 -16.86 -21.59 5.54
N GLY A 284 -17.81 -21.71 4.61
CA GLY A 284 -19.24 -21.60 4.89
C GLY A 284 -19.80 -20.18 4.71
N ILE A 285 -21.11 -20.10 4.51
CA ILE A 285 -21.84 -18.88 4.16
C ILE A 285 -21.69 -17.78 5.23
N GLU A 286 -21.56 -18.15 6.50
CA GLU A 286 -21.37 -17.23 7.62
C GLU A 286 -20.03 -16.48 7.58
N ASN A 287 -19.09 -16.95 6.74
CA ASN A 287 -17.80 -16.30 6.55
C ASN A 287 -17.79 -15.29 5.41
N GLN A 288 -18.86 -15.16 4.61
CA GLN A 288 -18.93 -14.14 3.57
C GLN A 288 -18.85 -12.71 4.16
N ILE A 289 -18.55 -11.74 3.31
CA ILE A 289 -18.68 -10.33 3.65
C ILE A 289 -20.07 -9.86 3.23
N ASP A 290 -20.85 -9.37 4.17
CA ASP A 290 -22.09 -8.67 3.87
C ASP A 290 -21.76 -7.23 3.48
N TRP A 291 -21.67 -6.98 2.17
CA TRP A 291 -21.42 -5.64 1.64
C TRP A 291 -22.62 -4.69 1.82
N THR A 292 -23.82 -5.21 2.06
CA THR A 292 -25.06 -4.41 2.17
C THR A 292 -25.16 -3.65 3.48
N VAL A 293 -24.27 -3.91 4.46
CA VAL A 293 -24.15 -3.07 5.67
C VAL A 293 -23.74 -1.63 5.37
N LEU A 294 -23.24 -1.36 4.15
CA LEU A 294 -22.95 0.00 3.69
C LEU A 294 -24.16 0.65 3.01
N ASN A 295 -25.29 -0.04 2.85
CA ASN A 295 -26.46 0.57 2.23
C ASN A 295 -26.89 1.82 3.04
N PRO A 296 -27.42 2.85 2.36
CA PRO A 296 -27.92 4.04 3.04
C PRO A 296 -28.95 3.67 4.11
N THR A 297 -28.89 4.34 5.25
CA THR A 297 -29.94 4.26 6.27
C THR A 297 -31.21 4.97 5.79
N GLU A 298 -32.37 4.68 6.38
CA GLU A 298 -33.65 5.26 5.97
C GLU A 298 -33.64 6.81 5.99
N GLU A 299 -32.82 7.42 6.85
CA GLU A 299 -32.63 8.86 6.97
C GLU A 299 -31.86 9.47 5.78
N GLU A 300 -30.96 8.72 5.14
CA GLU A 300 -30.16 9.18 4.00
C GLU A 300 -30.91 9.13 2.66
N THR A 301 -32.03 8.41 2.61
CA THR A 301 -32.90 8.25 1.43
C THR A 301 -33.93 9.36 1.25
N LYS A 302 -34.12 10.22 2.26
CA LYS A 302 -34.95 11.43 2.17
C LYS A 302 -34.15 12.63 1.66
#